data_AF-U9U8C0-F1
#
_entry.id   AF-U9U8C0-F1
#
_cell.length_a   1.000
_cell.length_b   1.000
_cell.length_c   1.000
_cell.angle_alpha   90.00
_cell.angle_beta   90.00
_cell.angle_gamma   90.00
#
_symmetry.space_group_name_H-M   'P 1'
#
loop_
_entity.id
_entity.type
_entity.pdbx_description
1 polymer ?
#
loop_
_entity_poly.entity_id
_entity_poly.type
_entity_poly.pdbx_seq_one_letter_code
_entity_poly.pdbx_strand_id
1 'polypeptide(L)'
;MDQLSDNTSLGMPTQTTIKHNRKRKTKILCSECNQRRELLEENHHICGVCYKAKLAFIPSGNKVIDDFIMHTLTSSSKLAGKMVFVPYNQFKDVKFIARGGFSEIYKAIWIDGPVINKWIKKNQSFYKPEYNKNYEVVLKKLNNSKEITSKALNELKIFHEFSLNWKKRKYNVKNKNYNEINNYISKYFGITQEPVTKDIMIIMPYYNLGDLVNYLTNDFYSIEWHIKLKRLKEIINGLANVHSVNILHRDFHSGNIFCDGYETAYL
;
A
#
# COMPACT_ATOMS: atom_id res chain seq x y z
N MET A 1 -38.61 -70.62 28.95
CA MET A 1 -39.69 -70.85 27.98
C MET A 1 -40.82 -69.91 28.36
N ASP A 2 -40.75 -68.64 27.94
CA ASP A 2 -41.08 -68.13 26.58
C ASP A 2 -42.56 -67.70 26.62
N GLN A 3 -43.02 -66.50 26.24
CA GLN A 3 -42.52 -65.43 25.36
C GLN A 3 -43.12 -64.09 25.83
N LEU A 4 -42.40 -62.97 25.59
CA LEU A 4 -42.98 -61.63 25.46
C LEU A 4 -42.40 -61.03 24.18
N SER A 5 -43.29 -60.75 23.23
CA SER A 5 -43.01 -60.07 21.97
C SER A 5 -43.15 -58.56 22.15
N ASP A 6 -42.10 -57.80 21.84
CA ASP A 6 -42.21 -56.38 21.51
C ASP A 6 -41.12 -56.02 20.48
N ASN A 7 -41.54 -55.84 19.22
CA ASN A 7 -40.66 -55.41 18.14
C ASN A 7 -40.66 -53.88 18.06
N THR A 8 -39.54 -53.29 18.48
CA THR A 8 -39.28 -51.86 18.48
C THR A 8 -38.65 -51.39 17.17
N SER A 9 -39.25 -50.33 16.63
CA SER A 9 -38.83 -49.36 15.60
C SER A 9 -37.41 -49.43 15.00
N LEU A 10 -37.37 -49.46 13.66
CA LEU A 10 -36.20 -49.27 12.79
C LEU A 10 -35.70 -47.81 12.84
N GLY A 11 -34.58 -47.57 13.52
CA GLY A 11 -33.82 -46.31 13.45
C GLY A 11 -32.73 -46.37 12.37
N MET A 12 -32.77 -45.45 11.41
CA MET A 12 -31.73 -45.29 10.37
C MET A 12 -30.38 -44.81 10.98
N PRO A 13 -29.24 -45.27 10.45
CA PRO A 13 -27.93 -44.84 10.95
C PRO A 13 -27.63 -43.39 10.57
N THR A 14 -27.37 -42.57 11.58
CA THR A 14 -26.99 -41.16 11.44
C THR A 14 -25.57 -41.07 10.87
N GLN A 15 -25.43 -40.47 9.69
CA GLN A 15 -24.13 -40.14 9.10
C GLN A 15 -23.36 -39.22 10.04
N THR A 16 -22.25 -39.73 10.58
CA THR A 16 -21.30 -38.96 11.37
C THR A 16 -20.59 -38.01 10.42
N THR A 17 -20.98 -36.74 10.44
CA THR A 17 -20.26 -35.66 9.75
C THR A 17 -18.86 -35.56 10.35
N ILE A 18 -17.84 -35.90 9.56
CA ILE A 18 -16.44 -35.65 9.90
C ILE A 18 -16.26 -34.14 10.02
N LYS A 19 -16.28 -33.63 11.25
CA LYS A 19 -15.87 -32.26 11.53
C LYS A 19 -14.41 -32.14 11.14
N HIS A 20 -14.12 -31.42 10.05
CA HIS A 20 -12.77 -30.96 9.76
C HIS A 20 -12.28 -30.12 10.95
N ASN A 21 -11.52 -30.74 11.84
CA ASN A 21 -10.81 -30.05 12.90
C ASN A 21 -9.89 -29.03 12.24
N ARG A 22 -10.26 -27.75 12.29
CA ARG A 22 -9.36 -26.64 11.96
C ARG A 22 -8.18 -26.72 12.94
N LYS A 23 -7.08 -27.37 12.54
CA LYS A 23 -5.83 -27.38 13.31
C LYS A 23 -5.52 -25.94 13.72
N ARG A 24 -5.45 -25.67 15.03
CA ARG A 24 -5.04 -24.37 15.57
C ARG A 24 -3.66 -24.07 14.99
N LYS A 25 -3.56 -23.09 14.10
CA LYS A 25 -2.28 -22.65 13.55
C LYS A 25 -1.42 -22.09 14.68
N THR A 26 -0.32 -22.78 14.98
CA THR A 26 0.65 -22.36 15.98
C THR A 26 1.39 -21.11 15.48
N LYS A 27 1.34 -20.01 16.25
CA LYS A 27 2.13 -18.81 15.98
C LYS A 27 3.53 -19.02 16.56
N ILE A 28 4.53 -19.08 15.69
CA ILE A 28 5.93 -19.28 16.05
C ILE A 28 6.70 -17.97 15.80
N LEU A 29 7.80 -17.78 16.54
CA LEU A 29 8.71 -16.66 16.34
C LEU A 29 9.40 -16.79 14.97
N CYS A 30 9.22 -15.79 14.11
CA CYS A 30 9.92 -15.71 12.84
C CYS A 30 11.40 -15.35 13.07
N SER A 31 12.34 -16.13 12.53
CA SER A 31 13.79 -15.87 12.64
C SER A 31 14.26 -14.56 12.00
N GLU A 32 13.54 -14.05 11.00
CA GLU A 32 13.93 -12.84 10.26
C GLU A 32 13.41 -11.55 10.90
N CYS A 33 12.17 -11.56 11.40
CA CYS A 33 11.53 -10.35 11.92
C CYS A 33 11.24 -10.41 13.42
N ASN A 34 11.55 -11.52 14.09
CA ASN A 34 11.30 -11.74 15.52
C ASN A 34 9.85 -11.48 15.94
N GLN A 35 8.90 -11.66 15.03
CA GLN A 35 7.46 -11.51 15.31
C GLN A 35 6.80 -12.89 15.36
N ARG A 36 5.85 -13.07 16.30
CA ARG A 36 5.00 -14.27 16.38
C ARG A 36 3.95 -14.25 15.27
N ARG A 37 4.14 -15.06 14.23
CA ARG A 37 3.26 -15.10 13.04
C ARG A 37 2.93 -16.54 12.64
N GLU A 38 1.86 -16.70 11.86
CA GLU A 38 1.54 -18.00 11.25
C GLU A 38 2.64 -18.37 10.23
N LEU A 39 3.21 -19.56 10.36
CA LEU A 39 4.18 -20.10 9.39
C LEU A 39 3.44 -20.65 8.15
N LEU A 40 4.12 -20.64 7.00
CA LEU A 40 3.70 -21.43 5.84
C LEU A 40 3.93 -22.91 6.19
N GLU A 41 2.97 -23.77 5.81
CA GLU A 41 3.03 -25.19 6.16
C GLU A 41 4.31 -25.83 5.60
N GLU A 42 4.98 -26.54 6.51
CA GLU A 42 6.13 -27.43 6.33
C GLU A 42 7.48 -26.72 6.05
N ASN A 43 8.25 -26.56 7.13
CA ASN A 43 9.72 -26.30 7.18
C ASN A 43 10.28 -24.89 6.93
N HIS A 44 9.58 -23.83 7.33
CA HIS A 44 10.14 -22.48 7.21
C HIS A 44 10.31 -21.79 8.57
N HIS A 45 11.56 -21.52 8.97
CA HIS A 45 11.93 -20.65 10.10
C HIS A 45 11.46 -19.18 9.92
N ILE A 46 10.87 -18.87 8.76
CA ILE A 46 10.47 -17.52 8.34
C ILE A 46 8.96 -17.46 8.14
N CYS A 47 8.32 -16.35 8.55
CA CYS A 47 6.88 -16.17 8.35
C CYS A 47 6.54 -15.82 6.90
N GLY A 48 5.28 -16.04 6.50
CA GLY A 48 4.83 -15.74 5.13
C GLY A 48 4.97 -14.27 4.72
N VAL A 49 5.04 -13.33 5.67
CA VAL A 49 5.31 -11.92 5.34
C VAL A 49 6.78 -11.72 4.98
N CYS A 50 7.72 -12.31 5.72
CA CYS A 50 9.15 -12.23 5.43
C CYS A 50 9.50 -12.97 4.13
N TYR A 51 8.88 -14.14 3.91
CA TYR A 51 9.03 -14.85 2.63
C TYR A 51 8.62 -13.97 1.44
N LYS A 52 7.44 -13.33 1.51
CA LYS A 52 6.98 -12.40 0.47
C LYS A 52 7.86 -11.16 0.34
N ALA A 53 8.40 -10.66 1.44
CA ALA A 53 9.35 -9.55 1.41
C ALA A 53 10.61 -9.94 0.64
N LYS A 54 11.19 -11.12 0.91
CA LYS A 54 12.36 -11.64 0.16
C LYS A 54 12.10 -11.77 -1.34
N LEU A 55 10.89 -12.18 -1.74
CA LEU A 55 10.52 -12.27 -3.17
C LEU A 55 10.36 -10.91 -3.86
N ALA A 56 9.97 -9.88 -3.11
CA ALA A 56 9.73 -8.54 -3.66
C ALA A 56 10.93 -7.60 -3.52
N PHE A 57 11.96 -8.02 -2.78
CA PHE A 57 13.12 -7.19 -2.48
C PHE A 57 14.10 -7.17 -3.65
N ILE A 58 14.50 -5.97 -4.04
CA ILE A 58 15.56 -5.72 -5.02
C ILE A 58 16.60 -4.84 -4.32
N PRO A 59 17.87 -5.27 -4.23
CA PRO A 59 18.91 -4.48 -3.58
C PRO A 59 19.21 -3.22 -4.40
N SER A 60 19.28 -2.09 -3.72
CA SER A 60 19.67 -0.80 -4.31
C SER A 60 21.19 -0.61 -4.36
N GLY A 61 21.93 -1.39 -3.56
CA GLY A 61 23.36 -1.16 -3.31
C GLY A 61 23.62 -0.09 -2.24
N ASN A 62 22.57 0.49 -1.64
CA ASN A 62 22.67 1.38 -0.50
C ASN A 62 21.97 0.78 0.72
N LYS A 63 22.75 0.49 1.77
CA LYS A 63 22.25 -0.16 2.99
C LYS A 63 21.11 0.60 3.66
N VAL A 64 21.13 1.94 3.68
CA VAL A 64 20.08 2.75 4.31
C VAL A 64 18.75 2.62 3.57
N ILE A 65 18.77 2.62 2.24
CA ILE A 65 17.58 2.36 1.41
C ILE A 65 17.13 0.91 1.61
N ASP A 66 18.05 -0.04 1.52
CA ASP A 66 17.75 -1.47 1.57
C ASP A 66 17.10 -1.85 2.91
N ASP A 67 17.66 -1.37 4.03
CA ASP A 67 17.11 -1.56 5.37
C ASP A 67 15.71 -0.93 5.49
N PHE A 68 15.50 0.27 4.93
CA PHE A 68 14.20 0.94 4.93
C PHE A 68 13.16 0.18 4.10
N ILE A 69 13.50 -0.22 2.88
CA ILE A 69 12.60 -0.99 1.99
C ILE A 69 12.24 -2.32 2.66
N MET A 70 13.23 -3.05 3.17
CA MET A 70 12.99 -4.32 3.85
C MET A 70 12.11 -4.16 5.09
N HIS A 71 12.32 -3.09 5.87
CA HIS A 71 11.45 -2.76 7.00
C HIS A 71 10.00 -2.59 6.53
N THR A 72 9.76 -1.80 5.47
CA THR A 72 8.39 -1.56 4.99
C THR A 72 7.71 -2.85 4.51
N LEU A 73 8.46 -3.75 3.87
CA LEU A 73 7.96 -5.02 3.35
C LEU A 73 7.62 -6.03 4.47
N THR A 74 8.30 -5.96 5.61
CA THR A 74 8.19 -6.93 6.71
C THR A 74 7.29 -6.48 7.87
N SER A 75 7.12 -5.16 8.08
CA SER A 75 6.35 -4.58 9.19
C SER A 75 4.92 -5.11 9.29
N SER A 76 4.23 -5.33 8.17
CA SER A 76 2.83 -5.76 8.17
C SER A 76 2.46 -6.74 7.05
N SER A 77 1.36 -7.46 7.26
CA SER A 77 0.68 -8.21 6.20
C SER A 77 -0.21 -7.33 5.30
N LYS A 78 -0.51 -6.10 5.74
CA LYS A 78 -1.21 -5.09 4.93
C LYS A 78 -0.32 -4.70 3.74
N LEU A 79 -0.91 -4.54 2.56
CA LEU A 79 -0.21 -4.02 1.38
C LEU A 79 0.02 -2.50 1.48
N ALA A 80 -0.89 -1.78 2.14
CA ALA A 80 -0.78 -0.34 2.34
C ALA A 80 0.51 0.03 3.08
N GLY A 81 1.22 1.03 2.57
CA GLY A 81 2.49 1.52 3.11
C GLY A 81 3.72 0.68 2.78
N LYS A 82 3.58 -0.41 2.01
CA LYS A 82 4.74 -1.15 1.50
C LYS A 82 5.34 -0.39 0.32
N MET A 83 6.65 -0.26 0.34
CA MET A 83 7.42 0.41 -0.71
C MET A 83 8.46 -0.55 -1.29
N VAL A 84 8.83 -0.31 -2.55
CA VAL A 84 9.84 -1.10 -3.26
C VAL A 84 10.97 -0.23 -3.77
N PHE A 85 12.16 -0.81 -3.92
CA PHE A 85 13.18 -0.20 -4.75
C PHE A 85 12.96 -0.62 -6.20
N VAL A 86 13.03 0.33 -7.12
CA VAL A 86 12.85 0.09 -8.56
C VAL A 86 14.11 0.54 -9.29
N PRO A 87 14.79 -0.33 -10.05
CA PRO A 87 15.90 0.06 -10.90
C PRO A 87 15.50 1.16 -11.89
N TYR A 88 16.34 2.18 -12.07
CA TYR A 88 15.99 3.36 -12.87
C TYR A 88 15.64 3.04 -14.34
N ASN A 89 16.22 1.98 -14.89
CA ASN A 89 15.92 1.52 -16.26
C ASN A 89 14.48 0.98 -16.46
N GLN A 90 13.69 0.86 -15.39
CA GLN A 90 12.26 0.54 -15.45
C GLN A 90 11.39 1.75 -15.79
N PHE A 91 11.98 2.95 -15.88
CA PHE A 91 11.28 4.16 -16.25
C PHE A 91 11.66 4.59 -17.67
N LYS A 92 10.64 4.79 -18.51
CA LYS A 92 10.77 5.36 -19.86
C LYS A 92 10.06 6.70 -19.94
N ASP A 93 10.34 7.46 -20.99
CA ASP A 93 9.73 8.76 -21.26
C ASP A 93 9.82 9.73 -20.08
N VAL A 94 10.98 9.74 -19.41
CA VAL A 94 11.24 10.60 -18.24
C VAL A 94 11.32 12.06 -18.72
N LYS A 95 10.35 12.88 -18.31
CA LYS A 95 10.21 14.29 -18.71
C LYS A 95 10.18 15.18 -17.48
N PHE A 96 11.01 16.22 -17.47
CA PHE A 96 10.98 17.23 -16.43
C PHE A 96 9.64 17.99 -16.45
N ILE A 97 9.02 18.19 -15.28
CA ILE A 97 7.76 18.94 -15.12
C ILE A 97 8.03 20.28 -14.43
N ALA A 98 8.72 20.24 -13.29
CA ALA A 98 8.87 21.40 -12.42
C ALA A 98 10.08 21.25 -11.48
N ARG A 99 10.58 22.39 -11.00
CA ARG A 99 11.59 22.46 -9.95
C ARG A 99 11.01 23.26 -8.79
N GLY A 100 11.03 22.67 -7.60
CA GLY A 100 10.77 23.36 -6.33
C GLY A 100 12.06 23.68 -5.60
N GLY A 101 11.95 24.21 -4.38
CA GLY A 101 13.11 24.55 -3.55
C GLY A 101 13.97 23.35 -3.14
N PHE A 102 13.34 22.18 -2.92
CA PHE A 102 14.01 20.98 -2.38
C PHE A 102 14.00 19.78 -3.33
N SER A 103 13.28 19.87 -4.45
CA SER A 103 13.11 18.73 -5.35
C SER A 103 12.86 19.15 -6.79
N GLU A 104 13.25 18.28 -7.71
CA GLU A 104 12.85 18.31 -9.11
C GLU A 104 11.81 17.22 -9.38
N ILE A 105 10.80 17.55 -10.17
CA ILE A 105 9.66 16.68 -10.45
C ILE A 105 9.74 16.26 -11.91
N TYR A 106 9.70 14.95 -12.13
CA TYR A 106 9.69 14.35 -13.47
C TYR A 106 8.44 13.48 -13.62
N LYS A 107 7.85 13.49 -14.81
CA LYS A 107 6.84 12.50 -15.25
C LYS A 107 7.58 11.34 -15.90
N ALA A 108 7.15 10.12 -15.65
CA ALA A 108 7.67 8.94 -16.35
C ALA A 108 6.61 7.85 -16.50
N ILE A 109 6.90 6.86 -17.34
CA ILE A 109 6.13 5.62 -17.42
C ILE A 109 6.94 4.50 -16.75
N TRP A 110 6.37 3.89 -15.71
CA TRP A 110 6.93 2.69 -15.08
C TRP A 110 6.47 1.45 -15.86
N ILE A 111 7.43 0.76 -16.50
CA ILE A 111 7.19 -0.37 -17.40
C ILE A 111 6.44 -1.50 -16.70
N ASP A 112 6.98 -2.00 -15.59
CA ASP A 112 6.35 -3.06 -14.80
C ASP A 112 5.14 -2.52 -14.01
N GLY A 113 5.27 -1.31 -13.46
CA GLY A 113 4.22 -0.63 -12.70
C GLY A 113 3.99 -1.18 -11.28
N PRO A 114 3.08 -0.57 -10.52
CA PRO A 114 2.79 -0.98 -9.15
C PRO A 114 1.93 -2.26 -9.11
N VAL A 115 2.05 -3.00 -8.00
CA VAL A 115 1.20 -4.18 -7.73
C VAL A 115 -0.24 -3.73 -7.45
N ILE A 116 -1.22 -4.28 -8.18
CA ILE A 116 -2.64 -3.90 -8.07
C ILE A 116 -3.37 -4.75 -7.02
N ASN A 117 -3.24 -6.08 -7.08
CA ASN A 117 -4.11 -6.99 -6.32
C ASN A 117 -3.36 -7.89 -5.35
N LYS A 118 -4.04 -8.20 -4.23
CA LYS A 118 -3.62 -9.25 -3.30
C LYS A 118 -3.48 -10.56 -4.08
N TRP A 119 -2.34 -11.22 -3.88
CA TRP A 119 -2.09 -12.64 -4.12
C TRP A 119 -3.38 -13.48 -4.20
N ILE A 120 -3.96 -13.62 -5.40
CA ILE A 120 -5.18 -14.40 -5.60
C ILE A 120 -4.79 -15.86 -5.47
N LYS A 121 -5.47 -16.60 -4.57
CA LYS A 121 -5.37 -18.06 -4.54
C LYS A 121 -5.98 -18.58 -5.84
N LYS A 122 -5.16 -18.95 -6.81
CA LYS A 122 -5.53 -19.97 -7.81
C LYS A 122 -4.87 -21.28 -7.40
N ASN A 123 -5.71 -22.30 -7.29
CA ASN A 123 -5.44 -23.70 -6.99
C ASN A 123 -3.95 -24.11 -7.06
N GLN A 124 -3.37 -24.40 -5.89
CA GLN A 124 -2.17 -25.22 -5.64
C GLN A 124 -0.88 -24.97 -6.44
N SER A 125 -0.70 -23.81 -7.11
CA SER A 125 0.58 -23.47 -7.74
C SER A 125 0.91 -21.97 -7.62
N PHE A 126 2.21 -21.67 -7.63
CA PHE A 126 2.82 -20.45 -7.10
C PHE A 126 2.18 -19.13 -7.54
N TYR A 127 2.04 -18.25 -6.54
CA TYR A 127 1.41 -16.94 -6.64
C TYR A 127 2.25 -15.96 -7.48
N LYS A 128 1.68 -15.39 -8.55
CA LYS A 128 2.26 -14.23 -9.24
C LYS A 128 1.52 -12.94 -8.85
N PRO A 129 2.23 -11.87 -8.46
CA PRO A 129 1.62 -10.55 -8.30
C PRO A 129 1.12 -10.03 -9.66
N GLU A 130 -0.03 -9.35 -9.64
CA GLU A 130 -0.58 -8.65 -10.79
C GLU A 130 -0.12 -7.20 -10.75
N TYR A 131 0.42 -6.71 -11.87
CA TYR A 131 1.01 -5.39 -11.99
C TYR A 131 0.23 -4.50 -12.97
N ASN A 132 0.17 -3.21 -12.68
CA ASN A 132 -0.37 -2.21 -13.60
C ASN A 132 0.69 -1.78 -14.60
N LYS A 133 0.91 -2.56 -15.66
CA LYS A 133 1.99 -2.28 -16.61
C LYS A 133 1.84 -0.91 -17.28
N ASN A 134 2.97 -0.27 -17.58
CA ASN A 134 3.04 1.06 -18.19
C ASN A 134 2.29 2.13 -17.37
N TYR A 135 2.44 2.11 -16.04
CA TYR A 135 1.77 3.06 -15.16
C TYR A 135 2.45 4.43 -15.19
N GLU A 136 1.67 5.51 -15.32
CA GLU A 136 2.19 6.87 -15.23
C GLU A 136 2.54 7.23 -13.78
N VAL A 137 3.76 7.70 -13.56
CA VAL A 137 4.28 8.06 -12.25
C VAL A 137 4.92 9.43 -12.26
N VAL A 138 5.01 10.01 -11.06
CA VAL A 138 5.92 11.10 -10.74
C VAL A 138 7.18 10.54 -10.10
N LEU A 139 8.33 11.00 -10.57
CA LEU A 139 9.63 10.83 -9.92
C LEU A 139 10.01 12.18 -9.29
N LYS A 140 9.89 12.27 -7.96
CA LYS A 140 10.32 13.42 -7.17
C LYS A 140 11.77 13.23 -6.75
N LYS A 141 12.70 13.82 -7.52
CA LYS A 141 14.14 13.82 -7.24
C LYS A 141 14.45 14.77 -6.09
N LEU A 142 15.04 14.26 -5.03
CA LEU A 142 15.45 15.07 -3.87
C LEU A 142 16.83 15.66 -4.12
N ASN A 143 16.96 16.98 -4.03
CA ASN A 143 18.21 17.68 -4.32
C ASN A 143 19.30 17.29 -3.29
N ASN A 144 20.54 17.13 -3.76
CA ASN A 144 21.73 16.85 -2.92
C ASN A 144 21.56 15.64 -2.00
N SER A 145 20.86 14.59 -2.47
CA SER A 145 20.57 13.40 -1.68
C SER A 145 21.59 12.27 -1.87
N LYS A 146 22.72 12.57 -2.54
CA LYS A 146 23.85 11.65 -2.74
C LYS A 146 24.37 11.03 -1.44
N GLU A 147 24.52 11.84 -0.39
CA GLU A 147 24.75 11.34 0.98
C GLU A 147 23.40 11.08 1.64
N ILE A 148 22.89 9.87 1.46
CA ILE A 148 21.59 9.47 1.97
C ILE A 148 21.60 9.53 3.50
N THR A 149 21.03 10.61 4.04
CA THR A 149 20.77 10.72 5.46
C THR A 149 19.40 10.13 5.78
N SER A 150 19.22 9.70 7.03
CA SER A 150 17.93 9.27 7.56
C SER A 150 16.82 10.31 7.40
N LYS A 151 17.19 11.60 7.23
CA LYS A 151 16.31 12.75 6.99
C LYS A 151 15.72 12.77 5.58
N ALA A 152 16.45 12.34 4.56
CA ALA A 152 15.96 12.28 3.18
C ALA A 152 14.76 11.32 3.03
N LEU A 153 14.67 10.31 3.90
CA LEU A 153 13.58 9.33 3.92
C LEU A 153 12.45 9.70 4.90
N ASN A 154 12.48 10.88 5.53
CA ASN A 154 11.53 11.23 6.59
C ASN A 154 10.08 11.25 6.09
N GLU A 155 9.83 11.79 4.90
CA GLU A 155 8.52 11.79 4.24
C GLU A 155 7.97 10.36 4.09
N LEU A 156 8.80 9.44 3.58
CA LEU A 156 8.43 8.03 3.40
C LEU A 156 8.23 7.29 4.72
N LYS A 157 9.02 7.61 5.75
CA LYS A 157 8.87 7.03 7.10
C LYS A 157 7.54 7.43 7.73
N ILE A 158 7.19 8.71 7.67
CA ILE A 158 5.91 9.22 8.18
C ILE A 158 4.74 8.56 7.44
N PHE A 159 4.82 8.45 6.11
CA PHE A 159 3.80 7.75 5.33
C PHE A 159 3.67 6.26 5.70
N HIS A 160 4.80 5.58 5.91
CA HIS A 160 4.80 4.19 6.34
C HIS A 160 4.14 4.02 7.72
N GLU A 161 4.51 4.87 8.68
CA GLU A 161 3.93 4.88 10.02
C GLU A 161 2.42 5.16 9.98
N PHE A 162 1.99 6.15 9.20
CA PHE A 162 0.58 6.42 8.94
C PHE A 162 -0.13 5.15 8.43
N SER A 163 0.43 4.49 7.41
CA SER A 163 -0.17 3.31 6.79
C SER A 163 -0.29 2.11 7.74
N LEU A 164 0.66 1.94 8.66
CA LEU A 164 0.62 0.90 9.68
C LEU A 164 -0.51 1.15 10.69
N ASN A 165 -0.55 2.36 11.22
CA ASN A 165 -1.38 2.75 12.36
C ASN A 165 -2.81 3.16 11.96
N TRP A 166 -3.01 3.63 10.74
CA TRP A 166 -4.32 4.04 10.28
C TRP A 166 -5.29 2.86 10.29
N LYS A 167 -6.41 3.08 10.95
CA LYS A 167 -7.53 2.16 11.05
C LYS A 167 -8.71 2.80 10.36
N LYS A 168 -9.29 2.04 9.43
CA LYS A 168 -10.55 2.43 8.81
C LYS A 168 -11.58 2.72 9.90
N ARG A 169 -12.15 3.93 9.88
CA ARG A 169 -13.31 4.26 10.72
C ARG A 169 -14.44 3.28 10.39
N LYS A 170 -14.95 2.59 11.41
CA LYS A 170 -16.15 1.74 11.25
C LYS A 170 -17.34 2.67 11.11
N TYR A 171 -17.67 3.04 9.88
CA TYR A 171 -18.98 3.62 9.61
C TYR A 171 -20.02 2.50 9.62
N ASN A 172 -21.15 2.71 10.31
CA ASN A 172 -22.33 1.85 10.26
C ASN A 172 -23.03 1.98 8.91
N VAL A 173 -22.34 1.67 7.81
CA VAL A 173 -22.93 1.68 6.47
C VAL A 173 -23.27 0.24 6.11
N LYS A 174 -24.56 -0.04 5.99
CA LYS A 174 -25.11 -1.37 5.62
C LYS A 174 -24.72 -1.82 4.20
N ASN A 175 -24.09 -0.95 3.39
CA ASN A 175 -23.63 -1.29 2.04
C ASN A 175 -22.20 -1.83 2.04
N LYS A 176 -22.10 -3.16 1.93
CA LYS A 176 -20.86 -3.96 1.86
C LYS A 176 -20.12 -3.87 0.51
N ASN A 177 -20.59 -3.08 -0.45
CA ASN A 177 -20.10 -3.14 -1.85
C ASN A 177 -19.01 -2.12 -2.21
N TYR A 178 -18.65 -1.18 -1.32
CA TYR A 178 -17.49 -0.30 -1.55
C TYR A 178 -16.25 -0.87 -0.85
N ASN A 179 -15.44 -1.63 -1.61
CA ASN A 179 -14.26 -2.34 -1.10
C ASN A 179 -12.96 -1.53 -1.06
N GLU A 180 -12.95 -0.27 -1.48
CA GLU A 180 -11.81 0.63 -1.27
C GLU A 180 -12.29 1.92 -0.58
N ILE A 181 -12.19 1.97 0.76
CA ILE A 181 -12.24 3.26 1.45
C ILE A 181 -10.87 3.90 1.26
N ASN A 182 -10.84 4.96 0.46
CA ASN A 182 -9.69 5.84 0.30
C ASN A 182 -9.40 6.58 1.62
N ASN A 183 -8.14 6.66 2.01
CA ASN A 183 -7.71 7.45 3.17
C ASN A 183 -7.41 8.92 2.79
N TYR A 184 -7.50 9.25 1.50
CA TYR A 184 -7.23 10.56 0.90
C TYR A 184 -5.79 11.05 1.12
N ILE A 185 -4.86 10.12 1.34
CA ILE A 185 -3.43 10.39 1.41
C ILE A 185 -2.78 9.87 0.14
N SER A 186 -1.89 10.67 -0.44
CA SER A 186 -1.10 10.31 -1.60
C SER A 186 -0.30 9.05 -1.34
N LYS A 187 -0.19 8.21 -2.36
CA LYS A 187 0.53 6.94 -2.26
C LYS A 187 2.00 7.18 -2.58
N TYR A 188 2.85 6.43 -1.88
CA TYR A 188 4.27 6.28 -2.23
C TYR A 188 4.50 4.83 -2.64
N PHE A 189 4.92 4.62 -3.89
CA PHE A 189 5.22 3.27 -4.39
C PHE A 189 6.62 2.83 -3.97
N GLY A 190 7.53 3.78 -3.77
CA GLY A 190 8.85 3.52 -3.23
C GLY A 190 9.90 4.45 -3.80
N ILE A 191 11.08 3.90 -4.07
CA ILE A 191 12.29 4.66 -4.35
C ILE A 191 12.97 4.15 -5.61
N THR A 192 13.53 5.06 -6.40
CA THR A 192 14.57 4.77 -7.38
C THR A 192 15.76 5.70 -7.16
N GLN A 193 16.84 5.48 -7.90
CA GLN A 193 18.04 6.30 -7.82
C GLN A 193 18.48 6.74 -9.21
N GLU A 194 18.72 8.04 -9.34
CA GLU A 194 19.20 8.62 -10.60
C GLU A 194 20.61 8.09 -10.92
N PRO A 195 20.88 7.61 -12.14
CA PRO A 195 22.08 6.83 -12.43
C PRO A 195 23.39 7.65 -12.39
N VAL A 196 23.33 8.95 -12.66
CA VAL A 196 24.46 9.89 -12.76
C VAL A 196 24.73 10.56 -11.42
N THR A 197 23.77 11.32 -10.88
CA THR A 197 23.93 12.09 -9.63
C THR A 197 23.83 11.21 -8.38
N LYS A 198 23.24 10.01 -8.52
CA LYS A 198 22.91 9.11 -7.40
C LYS A 198 21.90 9.70 -6.41
N ASP A 199 21.20 10.75 -6.80
CA ASP A 199 20.11 11.30 -5.99
C ASP A 199 18.94 10.32 -5.92
N ILE A 200 18.30 10.29 -4.76
CA ILE A 200 17.06 9.57 -4.52
C ILE A 200 15.94 10.21 -5.32
N MET A 201 15.11 9.38 -5.95
CA MET A 201 13.82 9.78 -6.48
C MET A 201 12.71 8.98 -5.81
N ILE A 202 11.73 9.70 -5.30
CA ILE A 202 10.51 9.11 -4.75
C ILE A 202 9.53 8.84 -5.89
N ILE A 203 8.93 7.64 -5.90
CA ILE A 203 7.98 7.19 -6.92
C ILE A 203 6.56 7.36 -6.38
N MET A 204 5.75 8.18 -7.04
CA MET A 204 4.36 8.51 -6.66
C MET A 204 3.42 8.36 -7.85
N PRO A 205 2.09 8.23 -7.64
CA PRO A 205 1.11 8.37 -8.71
C PRO A 205 1.24 9.69 -9.44
N TYR A 206 1.01 9.69 -10.76
CA TYR A 206 0.82 10.91 -11.52
C TYR A 206 -0.62 11.43 -11.36
N TYR A 207 -0.75 12.62 -10.79
CA TYR A 207 -2.02 13.32 -10.62
C TYR A 207 -2.24 14.27 -11.79
N ASN A 208 -3.09 13.87 -12.74
CA ASN A 208 -3.22 14.53 -14.03
C ASN A 208 -3.85 15.93 -13.96
N LEU A 209 -4.54 16.28 -12.88
CA LEU A 209 -5.05 17.64 -12.65
C LEU A 209 -4.09 18.51 -11.81
N GLY A 210 -2.91 17.99 -11.46
CA GLY A 210 -1.90 18.72 -10.69
C GLY A 210 -2.30 18.97 -9.24
N ASP A 211 -1.72 20.01 -8.65
CA ASP A 211 -2.09 20.47 -7.31
C ASP A 211 -3.38 21.32 -7.32
N LEU A 212 -3.94 21.55 -6.13
CA LEU A 212 -5.19 22.27 -5.95
C LEU A 212 -5.10 23.74 -6.44
N VAL A 213 -3.93 24.38 -6.38
CA VAL A 213 -3.77 25.76 -6.89
C VAL A 213 -3.94 25.76 -8.40
N ASN A 214 -3.22 24.89 -9.10
CA ASN A 214 -3.29 24.78 -10.55
C ASN A 214 -4.69 24.37 -11.01
N TYR A 215 -5.32 23.41 -10.32
CA TYR A 215 -6.69 23.00 -10.60
C TYR A 215 -7.69 24.15 -10.46
N LEU A 216 -7.64 24.91 -9.35
CA LEU A 216 -8.59 26.01 -9.13
C LEU A 216 -8.33 27.17 -10.09
N THR A 217 -7.06 27.45 -10.42
CA THR A 217 -6.70 28.59 -11.30
C THR A 217 -7.23 28.42 -12.72
N ASN A 218 -7.26 27.18 -13.24
CA ASN A 218 -7.71 26.92 -14.60
C ASN A 218 -9.24 26.91 -14.74
N ASP A 219 -9.96 26.43 -13.71
CA ASP A 219 -11.36 25.99 -13.88
C ASP A 219 -12.31 26.42 -12.75
N PHE A 220 -11.95 27.35 -11.85
CA PHE A 220 -12.78 27.64 -10.67
C PHE A 220 -14.26 27.87 -10.97
N TYR A 221 -14.59 28.65 -12.00
CA TYR A 221 -15.97 29.00 -12.34
C TYR A 221 -16.70 27.92 -13.13
N SER A 222 -15.99 27.03 -13.82
CA SER A 222 -16.57 25.91 -14.57
C SER A 222 -16.85 24.69 -13.67
N ILE A 223 -16.19 24.58 -12.51
CA ILE A 223 -16.40 23.47 -11.58
C ILE A 223 -17.74 23.61 -10.86
N GLU A 224 -18.57 22.56 -10.98
CA GLU A 224 -19.84 22.47 -10.28
C GLU A 224 -19.68 22.49 -8.74
N TRP A 225 -20.62 23.13 -8.04
CA TRP A 225 -20.60 23.25 -6.58
C TRP A 225 -20.51 21.92 -5.85
N HIS A 226 -21.20 20.90 -6.36
CA HIS A 226 -21.22 19.59 -5.74
C HIS A 226 -19.82 18.93 -5.78
N ILE A 227 -19.03 19.17 -6.83
CA ILE A 227 -17.63 18.72 -6.95
C ILE A 227 -16.72 19.45 -5.97
N LYS A 228 -16.89 20.78 -5.82
CA LYS A 228 -16.14 21.58 -4.83
C LYS A 228 -16.36 21.05 -3.41
N LEU A 229 -17.62 20.81 -3.05
CA LEU A 229 -18.00 20.28 -1.73
C LEU A 229 -17.49 18.86 -1.50
N LYS A 230 -17.55 18.00 -2.54
CA LYS A 230 -16.97 16.64 -2.50
C LYS A 230 -15.48 16.71 -2.17
N ARG A 231 -14.69 17.51 -2.90
CA ARG A 231 -13.24 17.64 -2.67
C ARG A 231 -12.90 18.23 -1.31
N LEU A 232 -13.62 19.27 -0.88
CA LEU A 232 -13.43 19.82 0.46
C LEU A 232 -13.63 18.74 1.54
N LYS A 233 -14.67 17.91 1.40
CA LYS A 233 -14.91 16.79 2.31
C LYS A 233 -13.78 15.75 2.27
N GLU A 234 -13.21 15.45 1.11
CA GLU A 234 -12.08 14.53 0.96
C GLU A 234 -10.81 15.05 1.62
N ILE A 235 -10.48 16.34 1.43
CA ILE A 235 -9.37 17.02 2.09
C ILE A 235 -9.54 16.97 3.63
N ILE A 236 -10.73 17.32 4.13
CA ILE A 236 -11.05 17.24 5.55
C ILE A 236 -10.89 15.81 6.08
N ASN A 237 -11.35 14.81 5.32
CA ASN A 237 -11.22 13.41 5.72
C ASN A 237 -9.76 12.94 5.74
N GLY A 238 -8.96 13.33 4.75
CA GLY A 238 -7.52 13.07 4.71
C GLY A 238 -6.83 13.65 5.94
N LEU A 239 -7.10 14.92 6.25
CA LEU A 239 -6.47 15.59 7.39
C LEU A 239 -6.90 14.94 8.70
N ALA A 240 -8.19 14.63 8.84
CA ALA A 240 -8.73 13.90 9.98
C ALA A 240 -8.16 12.48 10.10
N ASN A 241 -7.74 11.84 9.01
CA ASN A 241 -7.07 10.54 9.03
C ASN A 241 -5.63 10.68 9.52
N VAL A 242 -4.87 11.67 9.03
CA VAL A 242 -3.50 11.96 9.49
C VAL A 242 -3.49 12.25 10.99
N HIS A 243 -4.40 13.09 11.45
CA HIS A 243 -4.52 13.43 12.87
C HIS A 243 -4.97 12.24 13.74
N SER A 244 -5.72 11.28 13.18
CA SER A 244 -6.17 10.10 13.94
C SER A 244 -5.03 9.16 14.39
N VAL A 245 -3.84 9.33 13.81
CA VAL A 245 -2.62 8.61 14.19
C VAL A 245 -1.57 9.55 14.80
N ASN A 246 -1.98 10.72 15.30
CA ASN A 246 -1.13 11.73 15.95
C ASN A 246 0.00 12.28 15.07
N ILE A 247 -0.18 12.28 13.75
CA ILE A 247 0.75 12.92 12.81
C ILE A 247 0.26 14.36 12.55
N LEU A 248 1.19 15.31 12.51
CA LEU A 248 0.92 16.70 12.11
C LEU A 248 1.53 16.92 10.72
N HIS A 249 0.75 17.43 9.77
CA HIS A 249 1.23 17.67 8.39
C HIS A 249 2.34 18.75 8.34
N ARG A 250 2.22 19.80 9.17
CA ARG A 250 3.15 20.94 9.33
C ARG A 250 3.33 21.86 8.12
N ASP A 251 2.98 21.40 6.91
CA ASP A 251 3.08 22.19 5.68
C ASP A 251 1.80 22.06 4.83
N PHE A 252 0.65 22.20 5.46
CA PHE A 252 -0.65 21.99 4.80
C PHE A 252 -1.06 23.25 4.03
N HIS A 253 -0.97 23.20 2.70
CA HIS A 253 -1.41 24.25 1.79
C HIS A 253 -1.88 23.65 0.45
N SER A 254 -2.56 24.45 -0.37
CA SER A 254 -3.15 24.00 -1.65
C SER A 254 -2.14 23.40 -2.63
N GLY A 255 -0.89 23.89 -2.67
CA GLY A 255 0.19 23.30 -3.46
C GLY A 255 0.63 21.88 -3.03
N ASN A 256 0.25 21.42 -1.83
CA ASN A 256 0.51 20.07 -1.31
C ASN A 256 -0.77 19.22 -1.31
N ILE A 257 -1.79 19.61 -2.08
CA ILE A 257 -3.02 18.84 -2.27
C ILE A 257 -3.12 18.48 -3.74
N PHE A 258 -3.09 17.18 -4.06
CA PHE A 258 -3.12 16.70 -5.44
C PHE A 258 -4.53 16.30 -5.86
N CYS A 259 -4.87 16.56 -7.13
CA CYS A 259 -6.17 16.26 -7.71
C CYS A 259 -6.04 15.29 -8.90
N ASP A 260 -6.95 14.33 -9.00
CA ASP A 260 -7.03 13.42 -10.15
C ASP A 260 -8.31 13.60 -10.98
N GLY A 261 -8.32 12.98 -12.17
CA GLY A 261 -9.45 12.96 -13.09
C GLY A 261 -10.69 12.23 -12.58
N TYR A 262 -10.63 11.54 -11.43
CA TYR A 262 -11.80 10.99 -10.74
C TYR A 262 -12.40 11.98 -9.74
N GLU A 263 -11.99 13.25 -9.85
CA GLU A 263 -12.38 14.37 -9.02
C GLU A 263 -12.04 14.18 -7.55
N THR A 264 -11.02 13.36 -7.26
CA THR A 264 -10.61 13.06 -5.90
C THR A 264 -9.42 13.93 -5.50
N ALA A 265 -9.44 14.43 -4.27
CA ALA A 265 -8.32 15.16 -3.67
C ALA A 265 -7.50 14.29 -2.69
N TYR A 266 -6.19 14.49 -2.70
CA TYR A 266 -5.22 13.76 -1.88
C TYR A 266 -4.26 14.71 -1.18
N LEU A 267 -3.94 14.42 0.08
CA LEU A 267 -2.83 15.04 0.84
C LEU A 267 -1.52 14.30 0.59
#